data_AF-A0A6A5VMH6-F1
#
_entry.id   AF-A0A6A5VMH6-F1
#
_cell.length_a   1.000
_cell.length_b   1.000
_cell.length_c   1.000
_cell.angle_alpha   90.00
_cell.angle_beta   90.00
_cell.angle_gamma   90.00
#
_symmetry.space_group_name_H-M   'P 1'
#
loop_
_entity.id
_entity.type
_entity.pdbx_description
1 polymer ?
#
loop_
_entity_poly.entity_id
_entity_poly.type
_entity_poly.pdbx_seq_one_letter_code
_entity_poly.pdbx_strand_id
1 'polypeptide(L)'
;MCPPKIKTVVVVSIKKRKESQIFGSQKHHATLCEMSWALGRRKNYSEDRRNQQTEQTSAIARQDIQILACHANKAWDDILHNNLIRRTTSDSPYTTSPSTDAGDIDAKLKREQNLSEERMDTALEEVKEREKQAEMELMERIRAAQLSNSQKVTIITARDVASNSCFASNITWSAYTSKDAFAGMNNQYFVLGFPSGNALSMTWDLDLVHAEAKVAGDEFYGMDYALISGPEAGLLGRTPWGGRQAEAMSPDPYLSGLILGQAITDMNSAGVIAGGRHFLLNEQETNRTAGLGGSTTIPYSSNADDKTVHELYL
;
A
#
# COMPACT_ATOMS: atom_id res chain seq x y z
N MET A 1 24.17 -24.96 32.89
CA MET A 1 23.50 -23.98 33.76
C MET A 1 24.22 -22.65 33.63
N CYS A 2 23.60 -21.65 33.00
CA CYS A 2 24.10 -20.27 32.92
C CYS A 2 23.33 -19.40 33.93
N PRO A 3 23.95 -18.40 34.58
CA PRO A 3 23.31 -17.64 35.65
C PRO A 3 22.28 -16.63 35.11
N PRO A 4 21.26 -16.24 35.90
CA PRO A 4 20.23 -15.32 35.44
C PRO A 4 20.79 -13.89 35.37
N LYS A 5 20.53 -13.17 34.28
CA LYS A 5 20.81 -11.74 34.19
C LYS A 5 19.51 -10.93 34.15
N ILE A 6 19.56 -9.86 34.93
CA ILE A 6 18.55 -8.88 35.28
C ILE A 6 17.89 -8.28 34.03
N LYS A 7 16.55 -8.18 34.05
CA LYS A 7 15.76 -7.49 33.02
C LYS A 7 15.97 -5.97 33.15
N THR A 8 16.63 -5.35 32.18
CA THR A 8 16.57 -3.89 31.99
C THR A 8 15.49 -3.59 30.96
N VAL A 9 14.36 -3.04 31.41
CA VAL A 9 13.30 -2.51 30.55
C VAL A 9 13.77 -1.13 30.09
N VAL A 10 14.00 -0.94 28.79
CA VAL A 10 14.23 0.39 28.21
C VAL A 10 12.86 0.97 27.87
N VAL A 11 12.35 1.83 28.75
CA VAL A 11 11.19 2.68 28.46
C VAL A 11 11.70 3.91 27.70
N VAL A 12 11.39 3.99 26.40
CA VAL A 12 11.62 5.21 25.62
C VAL A 12 10.46 6.16 25.89
N SER A 13 10.67 7.14 26.78
CA SER A 13 9.72 8.23 27.03
C SER A 13 9.92 9.33 25.97
N ILE A 14 8.98 9.43 25.03
CA ILE A 14 8.94 10.54 24.07
C ILE A 14 8.25 11.73 24.75
N LYS A 15 9.04 12.71 25.19
CA LYS A 15 8.54 13.94 25.79
C LYS A 15 8.03 14.87 24.68
N LYS A 16 6.71 14.96 24.48
CA LYS A 16 6.09 16.01 23.63
C LYS A 16 6.43 17.39 24.19
N ARG A 17 7.24 18.18 23.49
CA ARG A 17 7.36 19.62 23.74
C ARG A 17 6.23 20.34 22.99
N LYS A 18 5.40 21.06 23.73
CA LYS A 18 4.49 22.08 23.19
C LYS A 18 5.33 23.31 22.83
N GLU A 19 5.28 23.76 21.59
CA GLU A 19 5.68 25.12 21.23
C GLU A 19 4.44 25.87 20.74
N SER A 20 4.05 26.87 21.53
CA SER A 20 3.07 27.90 21.21
C SER A 20 3.80 29.12 20.69
N GLN A 21 3.28 29.67 19.59
CA GLN A 21 3.51 30.95 18.91
C GLN A 21 4.34 32.03 19.62
N ILE A 22 5.18 32.75 18.84
CA ILE A 22 5.14 34.22 18.65
C ILE A 22 5.92 34.55 17.35
N PHE A 23 5.25 35.27 16.43
CA PHE A 23 5.83 35.92 15.26
C PHE A 23 6.72 37.11 15.68
N GLY A 24 7.90 37.26 15.07
CA GLY A 24 8.79 38.42 15.24
C GLY A 24 9.87 38.45 14.17
N SER A 25 10.13 39.64 13.63
CA SER A 25 10.76 39.92 12.34
C SER A 25 12.29 39.77 12.26
N GLN A 26 12.73 39.51 11.01
CA GLN A 26 13.96 39.95 10.33
C GLN A 26 15.37 39.66 10.91
N LYS A 27 16.18 39.06 10.00
CA LYS A 27 17.64 39.14 9.82
C LYS A 27 18.51 38.47 10.90
N HIS A 28 19.20 37.38 10.53
CA HIS A 28 20.65 37.37 10.26
C HIS A 28 21.12 35.98 9.81
N HIS A 29 21.99 35.99 8.80
CA HIS A 29 22.72 34.84 8.27
C HIS A 29 23.62 34.17 9.32
N ALA A 30 23.76 32.85 9.16
CA ALA A 30 24.97 32.06 9.42
C ALA A 30 25.59 32.12 10.84
N THR A 31 25.19 31.21 11.74
CA THR A 31 26.14 30.48 12.62
C THR A 31 25.44 29.31 13.32
N LEU A 32 25.54 28.08 12.81
CA LEU A 32 25.41 26.83 13.59
C LEU A 32 26.14 25.67 12.88
N CYS A 33 27.29 25.97 12.28
CA CYS A 33 28.32 24.98 11.98
C CYS A 33 29.44 25.24 13.00
N GLU A 34 29.94 24.19 13.63
CA GLU A 34 30.88 24.19 14.77
C GLU A 34 30.25 24.35 16.16
N MET A 35 29.96 23.20 16.79
CA MET A 35 30.36 22.88 18.16
C MET A 35 29.85 21.48 18.52
N SER A 36 30.56 20.43 18.09
CA SER A 36 30.65 19.17 18.85
C SER A 36 31.80 18.30 18.31
N TRP A 37 33.01 18.84 18.31
CA TRP A 37 34.25 18.07 18.12
C TRP A 37 35.15 18.35 19.32
N ALA A 38 34.95 17.61 20.42
CA ALA A 38 35.98 17.22 21.38
C ALA A 38 35.30 16.58 22.59
N LEU A 39 35.37 15.25 22.70
CA LEU A 39 35.73 14.48 23.89
C LEU A 39 35.51 12.98 23.57
N GLY A 40 36.62 12.29 23.32
CA GLY A 40 36.62 10.94 22.78
C GLY A 40 36.30 9.82 23.78
N ARG A 41 35.87 8.67 23.25
CA ARG A 41 36.60 7.38 23.26
C ARG A 41 35.72 6.26 22.69
N ARG A 42 36.27 5.55 21.69
CA ARG A 42 35.94 4.20 21.19
C ARG A 42 34.43 3.86 21.04
N LYS A 43 33.88 4.06 19.85
CA LYS A 43 32.65 3.38 19.41
C LYS A 43 32.85 2.71 18.05
N ASN A 44 32.12 1.62 17.85
CA ASN A 44 32.32 0.63 16.80
C ASN A 44 32.06 1.21 15.40
N TYR A 45 32.99 0.97 14.48
CA TYR A 45 32.96 1.41 13.07
C TYR A 45 31.69 0.97 12.28
N SER A 46 30.93 -0.02 12.77
CA SER A 46 29.69 -0.50 12.15
C SER A 46 28.42 0.22 12.64
N GLU A 47 28.49 0.92 13.77
CA GLU A 47 27.41 1.73 14.34
C GLU A 47 27.38 3.12 13.69
N ASP A 48 28.56 3.71 13.47
CA ASP A 48 28.69 5.00 12.77
C ASP A 48 28.20 4.96 11.33
N ARG A 49 28.47 3.88 10.58
CA ARG A 49 27.91 3.74 9.21
C ARG A 49 26.39 3.61 9.21
N ARG A 50 25.81 2.93 10.19
CA ARG A 50 24.34 2.81 10.34
C ARG A 50 23.71 4.15 10.69
N ASN A 51 24.31 4.91 11.60
CA ASN A 51 23.82 6.24 11.96
C ASN A 51 23.98 7.23 10.80
N GLN A 52 25.12 7.24 10.11
CA GLN A 52 25.35 8.09 8.94
C GLN A 52 24.38 7.80 7.79
N GLN A 53 24.06 6.52 7.53
CA GLN A 53 23.14 6.15 6.48
C GLN A 53 21.69 6.48 6.85
N THR A 54 21.31 6.33 8.11
CA THR A 54 20.00 6.78 8.63
C THR A 54 19.88 8.32 8.57
N GLU A 55 20.94 9.05 8.93
CA GLU A 55 20.97 10.51 8.87
C GLU A 55 20.93 11.03 7.43
N GLN A 56 21.72 10.46 6.52
CA GLN A 56 21.72 10.84 5.09
C GLN A 56 20.36 10.58 4.43
N THR A 57 19.70 9.47 4.75
CA THR A 57 18.40 9.15 4.15
C THR A 57 17.28 10.00 4.75
N SER A 58 17.35 10.31 6.05
CA SER A 58 16.46 11.27 6.70
C SER A 58 16.63 12.71 6.16
N ALA A 59 17.84 13.06 5.72
CA ALA A 59 18.11 14.34 5.09
C ALA A 59 17.48 14.42 3.69
N ILE A 60 17.55 13.34 2.90
CA ILE A 60 16.89 13.24 1.58
C ILE A 60 15.37 13.33 1.73
N ALA A 61 14.77 12.57 2.65
CA ALA A 61 13.33 12.64 2.91
C ALA A 61 12.88 14.05 3.36
N ARG A 62 13.68 14.73 4.20
CA ARG A 62 13.42 16.14 4.57
C ARG A 62 13.55 17.09 3.39
N GLN A 63 14.47 16.81 2.45
CA GLN A 63 14.66 17.61 1.24
C GLN A 63 13.46 17.46 0.29
N ASP A 64 12.94 16.25 0.12
CA ASP A 64 11.75 15.98 -0.71
C ASP A 64 10.49 16.61 -0.11
N ILE A 65 10.34 16.57 1.22
CA ILE A 65 9.27 17.28 1.94
C ILE A 65 9.38 18.80 1.75
N GLN A 66 10.59 19.37 1.79
CA GLN A 66 10.80 20.79 1.52
C GLN A 66 10.48 21.19 0.08
N ILE A 67 10.80 20.33 -0.90
CA ILE A 67 10.47 20.56 -2.31
C ILE A 67 8.94 20.52 -2.52
N LEU A 68 8.24 19.57 -1.89
CA LEU A 68 6.78 19.48 -1.95
C LEU A 68 6.10 20.66 -1.25
N ALA A 69 6.61 21.11 -0.10
CA ALA A 69 6.12 22.32 0.57
C ALA A 69 6.34 23.59 -0.29
N CYS A 70 7.47 23.67 -1.02
CA CYS A 70 7.70 24.73 -2.00
C CYS A 70 6.71 24.68 -3.16
N HIS A 71 6.35 23.49 -3.67
CA HIS A 71 5.34 23.36 -4.72
C HIS A 71 3.93 23.72 -4.24
N ALA A 72 3.57 23.37 -3.00
CA ALA A 72 2.30 23.77 -2.38
C ALA A 72 2.21 25.29 -2.17
N ASN A 73 3.29 25.94 -1.73
CA ASN A 73 3.37 27.39 -1.61
C ASN A 73 3.28 28.10 -2.98
N LYS A 74 3.92 27.53 -4.01
CA LYS A 74 3.84 28.08 -5.37
C LYS A 74 2.42 27.99 -5.95
N ALA A 75 1.69 26.89 -5.69
CA ALA A 75 0.29 26.75 -6.06
C ALA A 75 -0.59 27.79 -5.34
N TRP A 76 -0.29 28.11 -4.09
CA TRP A 76 -0.95 29.17 -3.32
C TRP A 76 -0.67 30.57 -3.88
N ASP A 77 0.58 30.87 -4.24
CA ASP A 77 0.96 32.14 -4.87
C ASP A 77 0.30 32.32 -6.24
N ASP A 78 0.19 31.26 -7.04
CA ASP A 78 -0.50 31.27 -8.35
C ASP A 78 -2.02 31.50 -8.20
N ILE A 79 -2.65 30.96 -7.16
CA ILE A 79 -4.08 31.21 -6.85
C ILE A 79 -4.29 32.65 -6.40
N LEU A 80 -3.42 33.18 -5.52
CA LEU A 80 -3.50 34.57 -5.06
C LEU A 80 -3.22 35.56 -6.19
N HIS A 81 -2.24 35.30 -7.05
CA HIS A 81 -1.95 36.13 -8.22
C HIS A 81 -3.08 36.13 -9.25
N ASN A 82 -3.68 34.96 -9.55
CA ASN A 82 -4.81 34.92 -10.48
C ASN A 82 -6.07 35.62 -9.94
N ASN A 83 -6.29 35.58 -8.62
CA ASN A 83 -7.39 36.30 -7.97
C ASN A 83 -7.14 37.82 -7.87
N LEU A 84 -5.88 38.25 -7.75
CA LEU A 84 -5.49 39.67 -7.81
C LEU A 84 -5.58 40.23 -9.25
N ILE A 85 -5.20 39.46 -10.28
CA ILE A 85 -5.26 39.87 -11.69
C ILE A 85 -6.72 40.00 -12.19
N ARG A 86 -7.64 39.15 -11.70
CA ARG A 86 -9.07 39.30 -11.99
C ARG A 86 -9.70 40.55 -11.35
N ARG A 87 -9.11 41.10 -10.28
CA ARG A 87 -9.56 42.36 -9.66
C ARG A 87 -9.08 43.61 -10.39
N THR A 88 -7.99 43.54 -11.14
CA THR A 88 -7.42 44.72 -11.84
C THR A 88 -7.84 44.85 -13.30
N THR A 89 -8.51 43.83 -13.86
CA THR A 89 -8.94 43.82 -15.27
C THR A 89 -10.45 44.07 -15.47
N SER A 90 -11.20 44.40 -14.42
CA SER A 90 -12.64 44.68 -14.51
C SER A 90 -13.04 46.15 -14.68
N ASP A 91 -12.09 47.07 -14.89
CA ASP A 91 -12.39 48.48 -15.15
C ASP A 91 -12.79 48.69 -16.62
N SER A 92 -14.04 48.34 -16.95
CA SER A 92 -14.73 48.77 -18.17
C SER A 92 -15.57 50.02 -17.87
N PRO A 93 -15.38 51.15 -18.58
CA PRO A 93 -16.03 52.41 -18.22
C PRO A 93 -17.35 52.63 -18.98
N TYR A 94 -18.40 51.83 -18.74
CA TYR A 94 -19.77 52.17 -19.17
C TYR A 94 -20.85 51.61 -18.22
N THR A 95 -21.37 52.51 -17.38
CA THR A 95 -22.76 52.71 -16.89
C THR A 95 -23.70 51.53 -16.52
N THR A 96 -24.09 51.53 -15.23
CA THR A 96 -25.45 51.43 -14.62
C THR A 96 -26.27 50.13 -14.68
N SER A 97 -26.35 49.40 -13.55
CA SER A 97 -27.49 49.43 -12.59
C SER A 97 -27.14 48.62 -11.32
N PRO A 98 -27.59 48.99 -10.10
CA PRO A 98 -27.31 48.23 -8.89
C PRO A 98 -28.39 47.17 -8.68
N SER A 99 -28.21 45.97 -9.26
CA SER A 99 -29.07 44.83 -8.98
C SER A 99 -28.27 43.64 -8.44
N THR A 100 -28.58 43.27 -7.20
CA THR A 100 -28.51 41.92 -6.60
C THR A 100 -27.19 41.13 -6.50
N ASP A 101 -26.06 41.58 -7.05
CA ASP A 101 -24.90 40.68 -7.22
C ASP A 101 -23.89 40.61 -6.07
N ALA A 102 -23.93 41.50 -5.07
CA ALA A 102 -22.98 41.46 -3.95
C ALA A 102 -23.15 40.19 -3.08
N GLY A 103 -24.39 39.71 -2.93
CA GLY A 103 -24.68 38.46 -2.21
C GLY A 103 -24.27 37.21 -2.99
N ASP A 104 -24.38 37.23 -4.33
CA ASP A 104 -23.99 36.12 -5.20
C ASP A 104 -22.45 36.01 -5.31
N ILE A 105 -21.73 37.14 -5.30
CA ILE A 105 -20.26 37.17 -5.27
C ILE A 105 -19.72 36.69 -3.90
N ASP A 106 -20.30 37.14 -2.79
CA ASP A 106 -19.88 36.68 -1.44
C ASP A 106 -20.18 35.18 -1.24
N ALA A 107 -21.31 34.69 -1.77
CA ALA A 107 -21.65 33.27 -1.76
C ALA A 107 -20.68 32.43 -2.62
N LYS A 108 -20.29 32.92 -3.81
CA LYS A 108 -19.29 32.27 -4.66
C LYS A 108 -17.91 32.24 -4.00
N LEU A 109 -17.47 33.33 -3.38
CA LEU A 109 -16.20 33.40 -2.66
C LEU A 109 -16.16 32.45 -1.46
N LYS A 110 -17.23 32.40 -0.64
CA LYS A 110 -17.32 31.44 0.46
C LYS A 110 -17.31 30.00 -0.03
N ARG A 111 -17.97 29.70 -1.15
CA ARG A 111 -17.97 28.36 -1.75
C ARG A 111 -16.57 27.98 -2.24
N GLU A 112 -15.86 28.87 -2.90
CA GLU A 112 -14.48 28.63 -3.34
C GLU A 112 -13.52 28.47 -2.16
N GLN A 113 -13.69 29.25 -1.09
CA GLN A 113 -12.92 29.09 0.15
C GLN A 113 -13.17 27.73 0.79
N ASN A 114 -14.43 27.32 0.95
CA ASN A 114 -14.76 26.00 1.51
C ASN A 114 -14.21 24.85 0.64
N LEU A 115 -14.32 24.96 -0.69
CA LEU A 115 -13.72 24.00 -1.62
C LEU A 115 -12.19 23.96 -1.51
N SER A 116 -11.54 25.11 -1.28
CA SER A 116 -10.09 25.17 -1.10
C SER A 116 -9.63 24.54 0.22
N GLU A 117 -10.40 24.73 1.30
CA GLU A 117 -10.15 24.10 2.61
C GLU A 117 -10.33 22.58 2.52
N GLU A 118 -11.41 22.10 1.91
CA GLU A 118 -11.67 20.66 1.71
C GLU A 118 -10.58 19.97 0.88
N ARG A 119 -10.10 20.64 -0.19
CA ARG A 119 -8.99 20.14 -1.01
C ARG A 119 -7.68 20.09 -0.23
N MET A 120 -7.45 21.07 0.64
CA MET A 120 -6.24 21.13 1.46
C MET A 120 -6.27 20.06 2.56
N ASP A 121 -7.41 19.81 3.18
CA ASP A 121 -7.60 18.75 4.17
C ASP A 121 -7.41 17.36 3.55
N THR A 122 -7.97 17.14 2.35
CA THR A 122 -7.76 15.90 1.59
C THR A 122 -6.28 15.68 1.27
N ALA A 123 -5.61 16.71 0.75
CA ALA A 123 -4.19 16.65 0.43
C ALA A 123 -3.32 16.40 1.68
N LEU A 124 -3.71 16.95 2.83
CA LEU A 124 -3.00 16.74 4.09
C LEU A 124 -3.12 15.30 4.58
N GLU A 125 -4.29 14.67 4.47
CA GLU A 125 -4.45 13.25 4.81
C GLU A 125 -3.68 12.35 3.84
N GLU A 126 -3.64 12.66 2.54
CA GLU A 126 -2.80 11.92 1.59
C GLU A 126 -1.30 12.00 1.95
N VAL A 127 -0.82 13.18 2.38
CA VAL A 127 0.58 13.34 2.81
C VAL A 127 0.86 12.52 4.07
N LYS A 128 -0.04 12.57 5.08
CA LYS A 128 0.12 11.77 6.32
C LYS A 128 0.16 10.27 6.03
N GLU A 129 -0.70 9.78 5.14
CA GLU A 129 -0.72 8.36 4.79
C GLU A 129 0.55 7.96 4.04
N ARG A 130 1.06 8.80 3.14
CA ARG A 130 2.35 8.57 2.48
C ARG A 130 3.53 8.56 3.46
N GLU A 131 3.54 9.47 4.44
CA GLU A 131 4.56 9.48 5.49
C GLU A 131 4.53 8.18 6.30
N LYS A 132 3.33 7.75 6.72
CA LYS A 132 3.14 6.49 7.45
C LYS A 132 3.56 5.27 6.62
N GLN A 133 3.27 5.24 5.33
CA GLN A 133 3.73 4.18 4.42
C GLN A 133 5.25 4.17 4.28
N ALA A 134 5.88 5.33 4.11
CA ALA A 134 7.34 5.44 4.01
C ALA A 134 8.03 5.00 5.32
N GLU A 135 7.46 5.36 6.48
CA GLU A 135 7.94 4.90 7.79
C GLU A 135 7.83 3.39 7.94
N MET A 136 6.70 2.79 7.55
CA MET A 136 6.54 1.33 7.54
C MET A 136 7.57 0.66 6.62
N GLU A 137 7.72 1.14 5.39
CA GLU A 137 8.67 0.59 4.43
C GLU A 137 10.12 0.65 4.96
N LEU A 138 10.49 1.78 5.58
CA LEU A 138 11.81 1.92 6.20
C LEU A 138 12.03 0.91 7.32
N MET A 139 11.03 0.73 8.19
CA MET A 139 11.09 -0.23 9.30
C MET A 139 11.20 -1.67 8.79
N GLU A 140 10.51 -2.02 7.71
CA GLU A 140 10.61 -3.32 7.06
C GLU A 140 12.00 -3.55 6.45
N ARG A 141 12.56 -2.55 5.76
CA ARG A 141 13.93 -2.61 5.21
C ARG A 141 14.97 -2.81 6.31
N ILE A 142 14.84 -2.08 7.41
CA ILE A 142 15.72 -2.23 8.58
C ILE A 142 15.59 -3.64 9.17
N ARG A 143 14.36 -4.15 9.31
CA ARG A 143 14.10 -5.51 9.81
C ARG A 143 14.69 -6.57 8.89
N ALA A 144 14.52 -6.45 7.58
CA ALA A 144 15.07 -7.37 6.60
C ALA A 144 16.61 -7.35 6.55
N ALA A 145 17.23 -6.19 6.75
CA ALA A 145 18.68 -6.04 6.80
C ALA A 145 19.30 -6.72 8.04
N GLN A 146 18.54 -6.86 9.12
CA GLN A 146 18.97 -7.53 10.36
C GLN A 146 18.87 -9.06 10.29
N LEU A 147 18.22 -9.62 9.27
CA LEU A 147 18.11 -11.07 9.07
C LEU A 147 19.38 -11.65 8.44
N SER A 148 19.81 -12.81 8.94
CA SER A 148 20.84 -13.61 8.28
C SER A 148 20.31 -14.21 6.96
N ASN A 149 21.22 -14.63 6.06
CA ASN A 149 20.81 -15.31 4.83
C ASN A 149 20.01 -16.59 5.11
N SER A 150 20.34 -17.34 6.16
CA SER A 150 19.59 -18.54 6.52
C SER A 150 18.17 -18.21 7.01
N GLN A 151 17.99 -17.13 7.77
CA GLN A 151 16.68 -16.65 8.17
C GLN A 151 15.86 -16.19 6.96
N LYS A 152 16.48 -15.48 6.02
CA LYS A 152 15.82 -15.09 4.75
C LYS A 152 15.35 -16.31 3.96
N VAL A 153 16.18 -17.34 3.83
CA VAL A 153 15.81 -18.61 3.18
C VAL A 153 14.64 -19.29 3.91
N THR A 154 14.63 -19.23 5.25
CA THR A 154 13.56 -19.80 6.08
C THR A 154 12.22 -19.09 5.81
N ILE A 155 12.23 -17.76 5.69
CA ILE A 155 11.04 -16.95 5.39
C ILE A 155 10.49 -17.28 3.99
N ILE A 156 11.32 -17.25 2.94
CA ILE A 156 10.85 -17.50 1.56
C ILE A 156 10.39 -18.95 1.33
N THR A 157 10.73 -19.87 2.24
CA THR A 157 10.25 -21.26 2.23
C THR A 157 9.08 -21.50 3.17
N ALA A 158 8.42 -20.42 3.63
CA ALA A 158 7.25 -20.42 4.49
C ALA A 158 7.45 -21.18 5.82
N ARG A 159 8.57 -20.91 6.51
CA ARG A 159 8.89 -21.51 7.81
C ARG A 159 9.13 -20.45 8.88
N ASP A 160 8.80 -20.80 10.12
CA ASP A 160 9.00 -19.92 11.26
C ASP A 160 10.49 -19.65 11.53
N VAL A 161 10.77 -18.39 11.89
CA VAL A 161 12.07 -17.98 12.44
C VAL A 161 11.91 -17.80 13.95
N ALA A 162 12.38 -18.78 14.71
CA ALA A 162 12.36 -18.75 16.18
C ALA A 162 13.48 -17.85 16.75
N SER A 163 13.24 -17.26 17.92
CA SER A 163 14.16 -16.34 18.64
C SER A 163 15.49 -16.96 19.08
N ASN A 164 15.71 -18.25 18.82
CA ASN A 164 16.78 -19.04 19.41
C ASN A 164 17.72 -19.65 18.37
N SER A 165 17.71 -19.16 17.13
CA SER A 165 18.83 -19.46 16.24
C SER A 165 20.09 -18.87 16.87
N CYS A 166 21.18 -19.63 16.90
CA CYS A 166 22.50 -19.28 17.43
C CYS A 166 23.17 -18.05 16.76
N PHE A 167 22.39 -17.24 16.04
CA PHE A 167 22.75 -16.02 15.33
C PHE A 167 22.08 -14.83 16.01
N ALA A 168 22.83 -13.75 16.16
CA ALA A 168 22.56 -12.60 17.03
C ALA A 168 21.38 -11.68 16.64
N SER A 169 20.34 -12.18 15.98
CA SER A 169 19.13 -11.39 15.70
C SER A 169 17.98 -11.82 16.63
N ASN A 170 17.47 -10.89 17.44
CA ASN A 170 16.28 -11.07 18.27
C ASN A 170 14.98 -11.02 17.44
N ILE A 171 15.04 -11.24 16.12
CA ILE A 171 13.88 -11.14 15.25
C ILE A 171 13.20 -12.49 15.19
N THR A 172 11.95 -12.53 15.65
CA THR A 172 11.02 -13.62 15.38
C THR A 172 10.16 -13.29 14.17
N TRP A 173 9.77 -14.33 13.45
CA TRP A 173 8.81 -14.26 12.36
C TRP A 173 8.01 -15.55 12.30
N SER A 174 6.70 -15.44 12.16
CA SER A 174 5.78 -16.55 11.97
C SER A 174 5.44 -16.65 10.49
N ALA A 175 5.45 -17.87 9.97
CA ALA A 175 5.11 -18.15 8.60
C ALA A 175 3.68 -17.75 8.29
N TYR A 176 3.51 -17.08 7.15
CA TYR A 176 2.17 -16.81 6.63
C TYR A 176 1.47 -18.12 6.31
N THR A 177 0.31 -18.27 6.94
CA THR A 177 -0.64 -19.35 6.67
C THR A 177 -1.49 -18.94 5.47
N SER A 178 -1.67 -19.86 4.53
CA SER A 178 -2.54 -19.66 3.37
C SER A 178 -3.66 -20.69 3.37
N LYS A 179 -4.79 -20.33 2.76
CA LYS A 179 -5.94 -21.21 2.62
C LYS A 179 -6.70 -20.94 1.33
N ASP A 180 -7.25 -22.00 0.74
CA ASP A 180 -8.23 -21.90 -0.36
C ASP A 180 -9.63 -21.72 0.22
N ALA A 181 -10.62 -21.10 -0.45
CA ALA A 181 -10.60 -20.39 -1.73
C ALA A 181 -11.40 -19.06 -1.62
N PHE A 182 -11.38 -18.24 -2.67
CA PHE A 182 -12.15 -16.99 -2.74
C PHE A 182 -13.66 -17.20 -2.53
N ALA A 183 -14.24 -18.21 -3.20
CA ALA A 183 -15.66 -18.55 -3.08
C ALA A 183 -16.03 -19.30 -1.78
N GLY A 184 -15.15 -19.28 -0.77
CA GLY A 184 -15.38 -19.86 0.54
C GLY A 184 -14.19 -20.66 1.06
N MET A 185 -13.98 -20.63 2.38
CA MET A 185 -12.83 -21.25 3.01
C MET A 185 -12.95 -22.79 3.01
N ASN A 186 -12.06 -23.43 2.27
CA ASN A 186 -12.06 -24.86 2.00
C ASN A 186 -11.76 -25.69 3.26
N ASN A 187 -12.52 -26.77 3.46
CA ASN A 187 -12.35 -27.72 4.56
C ASN A 187 -12.34 -27.08 5.95
N GLN A 188 -13.16 -26.05 6.19
CA GLN A 188 -13.35 -25.44 7.51
C GLN A 188 -14.80 -25.57 7.97
N TYR A 189 -15.01 -25.46 9.28
CA TYR A 189 -16.34 -25.49 9.89
C TYR A 189 -16.78 -24.07 10.26
N PHE A 190 -18.09 -23.84 10.25
CA PHE A 190 -18.69 -22.55 10.60
C PHE A 190 -18.24 -21.42 9.67
N VAL A 191 -18.03 -21.76 8.40
CA VAL A 191 -17.64 -20.84 7.34
C VAL A 191 -18.73 -20.65 6.31
N LEU A 192 -18.66 -19.55 5.58
CA LEU A 192 -19.58 -19.23 4.48
C LEU A 192 -19.12 -19.87 3.16
N GLY A 193 -20.11 -20.21 2.34
CA GLY A 193 -19.91 -20.55 0.93
C GLY A 193 -20.51 -19.45 0.09
N PHE A 194 -19.73 -18.92 -0.84
CA PHE A 194 -20.13 -17.80 -1.69
C PHE A 194 -20.47 -18.29 -3.11
N PRO A 195 -21.18 -17.48 -3.91
CA PRO A 195 -21.24 -17.65 -5.35
C PRO A 195 -19.84 -17.87 -5.96
N SER A 196 -19.79 -18.60 -7.06
CA SER A 196 -18.53 -18.77 -7.80
C SER A 196 -18.17 -17.49 -8.56
N GLY A 197 -16.89 -17.27 -8.84
CA GLY A 197 -16.39 -16.05 -9.50
C GLY A 197 -17.12 -15.72 -10.81
N ASN A 198 -17.49 -16.75 -11.59
CA ASN A 198 -18.24 -16.55 -12.83
C ASN A 198 -19.69 -16.10 -12.58
N ALA A 199 -20.34 -16.61 -11.54
CA ALA A 199 -21.69 -16.23 -11.17
C ALA A 199 -21.72 -14.80 -10.62
N LEU A 200 -20.72 -14.43 -9.83
CA LEU A 200 -20.49 -13.06 -9.38
C LEU A 200 -20.27 -12.12 -10.59
N SER A 201 -19.48 -12.55 -11.57
CA SER A 201 -19.22 -11.77 -12.79
C SER A 201 -20.46 -11.56 -13.66
N MET A 202 -21.40 -12.52 -13.66
CA MET A 202 -22.67 -12.38 -14.39
C MET A 202 -23.61 -11.31 -13.79
N THR A 203 -23.32 -10.79 -12.60
CA THR A 203 -24.09 -9.69 -12.01
C THR A 203 -23.75 -8.32 -12.61
N TRP A 204 -22.52 -8.15 -13.11
CA TRP A 204 -21.96 -6.87 -13.53
C TRP A 204 -22.04 -5.77 -12.45
N ASP A 205 -22.00 -6.18 -11.17
CA ASP A 205 -22.20 -5.30 -10.03
C ASP A 205 -20.97 -5.32 -9.10
N LEU A 206 -20.23 -4.21 -9.07
CA LEU A 206 -19.03 -4.07 -8.24
C LEU A 206 -19.36 -3.95 -6.74
N ASP A 207 -20.56 -3.52 -6.37
CA ASP A 207 -20.95 -3.44 -4.96
C ASP A 207 -21.15 -4.86 -4.40
N LEU A 208 -21.66 -5.79 -5.22
CA LEU A 208 -21.74 -7.21 -4.86
C LEU A 208 -20.35 -7.86 -4.77
N VAL A 209 -19.44 -7.52 -5.69
CA VAL A 209 -18.04 -7.97 -5.62
C VAL A 209 -17.39 -7.48 -4.32
N HIS A 210 -17.60 -6.22 -3.98
CA HIS A 210 -17.10 -5.63 -2.74
C HIS A 210 -17.65 -6.36 -1.50
N ALA A 211 -18.98 -6.56 -1.46
CA ALA A 211 -19.62 -7.22 -0.34
C ALA A 211 -19.09 -8.64 -0.12
N GLU A 212 -18.96 -9.44 -1.19
CA GLU A 212 -18.43 -10.79 -1.10
C GLU A 212 -16.96 -10.81 -0.67
N ALA A 213 -16.11 -10.04 -1.36
CA ALA A 213 -14.67 -10.00 -1.10
C ALA A 213 -14.33 -9.48 0.30
N LYS A 214 -15.10 -8.51 0.81
CA LYS A 214 -14.92 -7.99 2.16
C LYS A 214 -15.25 -9.03 3.21
N VAL A 215 -16.37 -9.74 3.05
CA VAL A 215 -16.78 -10.80 3.99
C VAL A 215 -15.81 -11.96 3.95
N ALA A 216 -15.37 -12.40 2.77
CA ALA A 216 -14.33 -13.41 2.62
C ALA A 216 -13.03 -12.96 3.31
N GLY A 217 -12.61 -11.71 3.11
CA GLY A 217 -11.45 -11.12 3.79
C GLY A 217 -11.55 -11.19 5.31
N ASP A 218 -12.68 -10.76 5.87
CA ASP A 218 -12.93 -10.74 7.31
C ASP A 218 -12.95 -12.14 7.92
N GLU A 219 -13.49 -13.12 7.20
CA GLU A 219 -13.56 -14.51 7.63
C GLU A 219 -12.16 -15.14 7.73
N PHE A 220 -11.31 -14.93 6.71
CA PHE A 220 -9.93 -15.41 6.75
C PHE A 220 -9.11 -14.72 7.83
N TYR A 221 -9.29 -13.40 8.01
CA TYR A 221 -8.66 -12.67 9.09
C TYR A 221 -9.08 -13.23 10.46
N GLY A 222 -10.38 -13.46 10.66
CA GLY A 222 -10.93 -14.01 11.90
C GLY A 222 -10.47 -15.43 12.22
N MET A 223 -10.04 -16.19 11.20
CA MET A 223 -9.51 -17.55 11.34
C MET A 223 -7.98 -17.63 11.34
N ASP A 224 -7.28 -16.50 11.46
CA ASP A 224 -5.81 -16.42 11.53
C ASP A 224 -5.10 -16.95 10.26
N TYR A 225 -5.72 -16.72 9.10
CA TYR A 225 -5.11 -16.94 7.79
C TYR A 225 -4.56 -15.64 7.23
N ALA A 226 -3.26 -15.61 6.95
CA ALA A 226 -2.61 -14.42 6.39
C ALA A 226 -2.88 -14.24 4.90
N LEU A 227 -3.13 -15.33 4.15
CA LEU A 227 -3.31 -15.29 2.70
C LEU A 227 -4.55 -16.05 2.23
N ILE A 228 -5.35 -15.38 1.40
CA ILE A 228 -6.44 -15.98 0.64
C ILE A 228 -5.92 -16.44 -0.69
N SER A 229 -6.16 -17.71 -1.03
CA SER A 229 -5.93 -18.20 -2.37
C SER A 229 -7.03 -17.79 -3.33
N GLY A 230 -6.90 -16.59 -3.91
CA GLY A 230 -7.82 -16.01 -4.88
C GLY A 230 -7.69 -14.47 -4.90
N PRO A 231 -8.41 -13.77 -5.81
CA PRO A 231 -9.38 -14.30 -6.77
C PRO A 231 -8.69 -14.87 -8.02
N GLU A 232 -9.47 -15.52 -8.87
CA GLU A 232 -8.98 -16.16 -10.09
C GLU A 232 -8.99 -15.21 -11.31
N ALA A 233 -7.81 -14.86 -11.81
CA ALA A 233 -7.57 -14.19 -13.09
C ALA A 233 -7.17 -15.14 -14.23
N GLY A 234 -6.63 -16.31 -13.86
CA GLY A 234 -6.22 -17.35 -14.80
C GLY A 234 -6.74 -18.68 -14.30
N LEU A 235 -7.56 -19.40 -15.04
CA LEU A 235 -7.97 -19.22 -16.41
C LEU A 235 -8.87 -18.02 -16.67
N LEU A 236 -8.73 -17.45 -17.86
CA LEU A 236 -9.56 -16.37 -18.36
C LEU A 236 -10.85 -16.93 -18.97
N GLY A 237 -10.79 -18.00 -19.75
CA GLY A 237 -11.98 -18.49 -20.44
C GLY A 237 -11.80 -18.95 -21.88
N ARG A 238 -10.59 -19.36 -22.29
CA ARG A 238 -10.30 -19.67 -23.71
C ARG A 238 -11.21 -20.75 -24.30
N THR A 239 -11.56 -21.75 -23.50
CA THR A 239 -12.43 -22.86 -23.92
C THR A 239 -13.57 -23.05 -22.91
N PRO A 240 -14.84 -23.17 -23.37
CA PRO A 240 -15.96 -23.40 -22.46
C PRO A 240 -15.88 -24.77 -21.75
N TRP A 241 -15.01 -25.66 -22.23
CA TRP A 241 -14.78 -27.00 -21.66
C TRP A 241 -13.69 -27.03 -20.58
N GLY A 242 -13.18 -25.87 -20.16
CA GLY A 242 -12.19 -25.79 -19.09
C GLY A 242 -12.76 -26.34 -17.77
N GLY A 243 -12.01 -27.23 -17.11
CA GLY A 243 -12.49 -27.89 -15.89
C GLY A 243 -12.68 -26.98 -14.68
N ARG A 244 -12.16 -25.75 -14.73
CA ARG A 244 -12.17 -24.76 -13.63
C ARG A 244 -12.84 -23.43 -14.01
N GLN A 245 -13.64 -23.43 -15.08
CA GLN A 245 -14.38 -22.23 -15.55
C GLN A 245 -15.37 -21.67 -14.51
N ALA A 246 -15.73 -22.45 -13.50
CA ALA A 246 -16.55 -21.95 -12.39
C ALA A 246 -15.78 -20.93 -11.53
N GLU A 247 -14.48 -21.11 -11.35
CA GLU A 247 -13.64 -20.23 -10.52
C GLU A 247 -13.28 -18.94 -11.27
N ALA A 248 -13.17 -19.00 -12.60
CA ALA A 248 -12.86 -17.86 -13.45
C ALA A 248 -13.90 -16.73 -13.30
N MET A 249 -13.49 -15.49 -13.57
CA MET A 249 -14.41 -14.35 -13.61
C MET A 249 -15.14 -14.28 -14.95
N SER A 250 -14.44 -13.82 -16.00
CA SER A 250 -14.99 -13.65 -17.34
C SER A 250 -13.93 -13.93 -18.42
N PRO A 251 -14.30 -14.48 -19.59
CA PRO A 251 -13.41 -14.52 -20.76
C PRO A 251 -13.03 -13.13 -21.28
N ASP A 252 -13.76 -12.10 -20.87
CA ASP A 252 -13.44 -10.71 -21.19
C ASP A 252 -12.41 -10.14 -20.19
N PRO A 253 -11.24 -9.67 -20.66
CA PRO A 253 -10.17 -9.20 -19.78
C PRO A 253 -10.52 -7.90 -19.06
N TYR A 254 -11.37 -7.07 -19.64
CA TYR A 254 -11.77 -5.81 -19.03
C TYR A 254 -12.67 -6.04 -17.81
N LEU A 255 -13.72 -6.86 -17.97
CA LEU A 255 -14.60 -7.23 -16.87
C LEU A 255 -13.84 -8.00 -15.78
N SER A 256 -13.02 -8.97 -16.17
CA SER A 256 -12.16 -9.70 -15.22
C SER A 256 -11.25 -8.75 -14.44
N GLY A 257 -10.57 -7.83 -15.12
CA GLY A 257 -9.69 -6.84 -14.48
C GLY A 257 -10.42 -5.95 -13.46
N LEU A 258 -11.64 -5.50 -13.77
CA LEU A 258 -12.46 -4.71 -12.83
C LEU A 258 -12.81 -5.50 -11.57
N ILE A 259 -13.30 -6.73 -11.74
CA ILE A 259 -13.73 -7.59 -10.62
C ILE A 259 -12.53 -7.99 -9.77
N LEU A 260 -11.42 -8.38 -10.38
CA LEU A 260 -10.18 -8.73 -9.69
C LEU A 260 -9.61 -7.55 -8.91
N GLY A 261 -9.56 -6.37 -9.51
CA GLY A 261 -9.07 -5.16 -8.86
C GLY A 261 -9.88 -4.82 -7.60
N GLN A 262 -11.22 -4.86 -7.72
CA GLN A 262 -12.13 -4.62 -6.60
C GLN A 262 -11.95 -5.68 -5.50
N ALA A 263 -12.06 -6.96 -5.84
CA ALA A 263 -11.97 -8.06 -4.89
C ALA A 263 -10.63 -8.09 -4.13
N ILE A 264 -9.50 -7.87 -4.83
CA ILE A 264 -8.17 -7.79 -4.21
C ILE A 264 -8.10 -6.62 -3.23
N THR A 265 -8.62 -5.45 -3.62
CA THR A 265 -8.62 -4.25 -2.78
C THR A 265 -9.40 -4.49 -1.49
N ASP A 266 -10.57 -5.13 -1.60
CA ASP A 266 -11.45 -5.37 -0.46
C ASP A 266 -10.93 -6.46 0.49
N MET A 267 -10.38 -7.55 -0.05
CA MET A 267 -9.69 -8.54 0.77
C MET A 267 -8.49 -7.94 1.50
N ASN A 268 -7.66 -7.15 0.81
CA ASN A 268 -6.53 -6.47 1.44
C ASN A 268 -6.97 -5.47 2.52
N SER A 269 -8.12 -4.80 2.33
CA SER A 269 -8.70 -3.90 3.34
C SER A 269 -9.11 -4.61 4.63
N ALA A 270 -9.40 -5.91 4.57
CA ALA A 270 -9.69 -6.75 5.73
C ALA A 270 -8.43 -7.21 6.49
N GLY A 271 -7.23 -6.91 5.98
CA GLY A 271 -5.97 -7.26 6.63
C GLY A 271 -5.42 -8.64 6.25
N VAL A 272 -5.91 -9.24 5.16
CA VAL A 272 -5.39 -10.49 4.58
C VAL A 272 -4.78 -10.21 3.21
N ILE A 273 -3.82 -11.03 2.80
CA ILE A 273 -3.15 -10.90 1.51
C ILE A 273 -3.96 -11.66 0.45
N ALA A 274 -4.47 -10.97 -0.55
CA ALA A 274 -5.07 -11.61 -1.71
C ALA A 274 -3.99 -12.25 -2.62
N GLY A 275 -4.13 -13.55 -2.89
CA GLY A 275 -3.22 -14.33 -3.72
C GLY A 275 -3.78 -14.60 -5.11
N GLY A 276 -3.82 -13.57 -5.97
CA GLY A 276 -4.31 -13.65 -7.34
C GLY A 276 -3.63 -14.76 -8.16
N ARG A 277 -4.44 -15.55 -8.88
CA ARG A 277 -3.98 -16.79 -9.55
C ARG A 277 -4.83 -17.12 -10.76
N HIS A 278 -4.46 -18.06 -11.62
CA HIS A 278 -3.14 -18.65 -11.81
C HIS A 278 -2.45 -17.84 -12.88
N PHE A 279 -1.33 -17.22 -12.52
CA PHE A 279 -0.50 -16.50 -13.47
C PHE A 279 0.43 -17.50 -14.17
N LEU A 280 0.34 -17.79 -15.47
CA LEU A 280 -0.55 -17.29 -16.53
C LEU A 280 -0.87 -18.45 -17.50
N LEU A 281 -1.86 -18.29 -18.38
CA LEU A 281 -2.18 -19.22 -19.49
C LEU A 281 -2.53 -20.66 -19.06
N ASN A 282 -3.01 -20.83 -17.82
CA ASN A 282 -3.46 -22.12 -17.31
C ASN A 282 -4.93 -22.41 -17.71
N GLU A 283 -5.22 -22.44 -19.00
CA GLU A 283 -6.59 -22.48 -19.55
C GLU A 283 -7.25 -23.87 -19.58
N GLN A 284 -6.49 -24.93 -19.27
CA GLN A 284 -7.00 -26.30 -19.30
C GLN A 284 -6.43 -27.16 -18.17
N GLU A 285 -7.22 -28.13 -17.73
CA GLU A 285 -6.81 -29.07 -16.68
C GLU A 285 -6.03 -30.27 -17.24
N THR A 286 -6.37 -30.68 -18.46
CA THR A 286 -5.71 -31.81 -19.11
C THR A 286 -4.22 -31.54 -19.26
N ASN A 287 -3.41 -32.41 -18.67
CA ASN A 287 -1.94 -32.34 -18.63
C ASN A 287 -1.38 -31.10 -17.89
N ARG A 288 -2.09 -30.47 -16.95
CA ARG A 288 -1.54 -29.31 -16.21
C ARG A 288 -0.37 -29.63 -15.28
N THR A 289 -0.30 -30.89 -14.81
CA THR A 289 0.74 -31.38 -13.89
C THR A 289 1.27 -32.72 -14.37
N ALA A 290 2.56 -32.96 -14.15
CA ALA A 290 3.15 -34.28 -14.33
C ALA A 290 2.67 -35.24 -13.25
N GLY A 291 2.63 -36.54 -13.54
CA GLY A 291 2.59 -37.56 -12.48
C GLY A 291 1.25 -37.86 -11.83
N LEU A 292 0.13 -37.22 -12.22
CA LEU A 292 -1.18 -37.65 -11.72
C LEU A 292 -1.49 -39.06 -12.24
N GLY A 293 -1.77 -39.99 -11.32
CA GLY A 293 -2.14 -41.38 -11.66
C GLY A 293 -1.00 -42.24 -12.22
N GLY A 294 0.27 -41.90 -11.96
CA GLY A 294 1.42 -42.65 -12.48
C GLY A 294 1.79 -42.32 -13.93
N SER A 295 1.22 -41.24 -14.48
CA SER A 295 1.53 -40.77 -15.82
C SER A 295 2.92 -40.13 -15.92
N THR A 296 3.70 -40.51 -16.94
CA THR A 296 4.98 -39.85 -17.30
C THR A 296 4.78 -38.61 -18.18
N THR A 297 3.53 -38.17 -18.38
CA THR A 297 3.21 -37.01 -19.21
C THR A 297 3.86 -35.74 -18.66
N ILE A 298 4.59 -35.04 -19.52
CA ILE A 298 5.15 -33.72 -19.27
C ILE A 298 3.99 -32.71 -19.25
N PRO A 299 3.97 -31.71 -18.33
CA PRO A 299 2.94 -30.70 -18.32
C PRO A 299 2.82 -30.00 -19.68
N TYR A 300 1.62 -29.58 -20.06
CA TYR A 300 1.45 -28.86 -21.32
C TYR A 300 2.19 -27.51 -21.29
N SER A 301 2.52 -27.02 -22.49
CA SER A 301 3.06 -25.69 -22.71
C SER A 301 2.02 -24.86 -23.45
N SER A 302 1.59 -23.75 -22.83
CA SER A 302 0.78 -22.73 -23.49
C SER A 302 1.70 -21.79 -24.27
N ASN A 303 1.56 -21.77 -25.59
CA ASN A 303 2.32 -20.90 -26.48
C ASN A 303 1.37 -19.83 -27.03
N ALA A 304 1.67 -18.57 -26.75
CA ALA A 304 0.94 -17.41 -27.24
C ALA A 304 1.93 -16.36 -27.74
N ASP A 305 1.54 -15.57 -28.73
CA ASP A 305 2.33 -14.42 -29.17
C ASP A 305 2.25 -13.27 -28.15
N ASP A 306 3.21 -12.35 -28.24
CA ASP A 306 3.39 -11.24 -27.29
C ASP A 306 2.16 -10.34 -27.19
N LYS A 307 1.50 -10.07 -28.33
CA LYS A 307 0.30 -9.23 -28.38
C LYS A 307 -0.86 -9.92 -27.66
N THR A 308 -1.08 -11.20 -27.94
CA THR A 308 -2.11 -12.00 -27.26
C THR A 308 -1.88 -12.05 -25.74
N VAL A 309 -0.62 -12.15 -25.29
CA VAL A 309 -0.31 -12.12 -23.85
C VAL A 309 -0.71 -10.77 -23.24
N HIS A 310 -0.27 -9.66 -23.83
CA HIS A 310 -0.44 -8.33 -23.25
C HIS A 310 -1.84 -7.72 -23.40
N GLU A 311 -2.60 -8.09 -24.44
CA GLU A 311 -3.92 -7.50 -24.69
C GLU A 311 -5.08 -8.35 -24.16
N LEU A 312 -4.81 -9.59 -23.71
CA LEU A 312 -5.86 -10.52 -23.29
C LEU A 312 -5.58 -11.20 -21.95
N TYR A 313 -4.40 -11.77 -21.72
CA TYR A 313 -4.17 -12.60 -20.52
C TYR A 313 -3.51 -11.85 -19.35
N LEU A 314 -2.67 -10.85 -19.64
CA LEU A 314 -1.92 -10.03 -18.67
C LEU A 314 -2.66 -8.73 -18.35
#